data_AF-A0A1G3Y361-F1
#
_entry.id   AF-A0A1G3Y361-F1
#
_cell.length_a   1.000
_cell.length_b   1.000
_cell.length_c   1.000
_cell.angle_alpha   90.00
_cell.angle_beta   90.00
_cell.angle_gamma   90.00
#
_symmetry.space_group_name_H-M   'P 1'
#
loop_
_entity.id
_entity.type
_entity.pdbx_description
1 polymer ?
#
loop_
_entity_poly.entity_id
_entity_poly.type
_entity_poly.pdbx_seq_one_letter_code
_entity_poly.pdbx_strand_id
1 'polypeptide(L)'
;MDIYEEILRLKREGRSSAIATIVQCVGSSPQKEGAKMLVRDDGSILGTLGGGCIEAEVIQASRQAMKDGFPLTIPFELTEKHGGLVCGGKVLVYIEPVIPEPHIIILGAGHVGKALSKVARFSGFRVTVVDDREQFANRDNIPDANEFAITDFESVFSNVPVDTNSYLVIATRGHNHDLDALKAALRTGAEYIGLLGSKRKKALLFKTLKGEGFSQT
;
A
#
# COMPACT_ATOMS: atom_id res chain seq x y z
N MET A 1 7.68 23.07 -1.18
CA MET A 1 7.09 21.83 -1.68
C MET A 1 5.61 21.95 -1.51
N ASP A 2 4.88 21.86 -2.61
CA ASP A 2 3.41 21.90 -2.60
C ASP A 2 2.82 20.55 -2.18
N ILE A 3 1.58 20.54 -1.69
CA ILE A 3 0.86 19.32 -1.27
C ILE A 3 0.82 18.29 -2.39
N TYR A 4 0.57 18.71 -3.63
CA TYR A 4 0.47 17.79 -4.77
C TYR A 4 1.82 17.18 -5.16
N GLU A 5 2.91 17.95 -5.06
CA GLU A 5 4.26 17.41 -5.26
C GLU A 5 4.60 16.35 -4.22
N GLU A 6 4.20 16.57 -2.97
CA GLU A 6 4.44 15.64 -1.87
C GLU A 6 3.62 14.35 -2.02
N ILE A 7 2.36 14.46 -2.44
CA ILE A 7 1.53 13.31 -2.80
C ILE A 7 2.22 12.48 -3.89
N LEU A 8 2.70 13.12 -4.96
CA LEU A 8 3.39 12.41 -6.05
C LEU A 8 4.67 11.73 -5.57
N ARG A 9 5.43 12.35 -4.67
CA ARG A 9 6.62 11.75 -4.06
C ARG A 9 6.24 10.50 -3.26
N LEU A 10 5.29 10.61 -2.34
CA LEU A 10 4.84 9.50 -1.49
C LEU A 10 4.30 8.34 -2.32
N LYS A 11 3.50 8.60 -3.36
CA LYS A 11 3.02 7.56 -4.28
C LYS A 11 4.17 6.80 -4.97
N ARG A 12 5.24 7.48 -5.38
CA ARG A 12 6.42 6.82 -5.99
C ARG A 12 7.20 5.99 -4.97
N GLU A 13 7.18 6.39 -3.71
CA GLU A 13 7.80 5.67 -2.59
C GLU A 13 6.92 4.52 -2.06
N GLY A 14 5.75 4.25 -2.67
CA GLY A 14 4.84 3.21 -2.18
C GLY A 14 4.17 3.56 -0.85
N ARG A 15 4.13 4.85 -0.49
CA ARG A 15 3.57 5.33 0.78
C ARG A 15 2.18 5.94 0.59
N SER A 16 1.29 5.60 1.52
CA SER A 16 -0.04 6.19 1.61
C SER A 16 -0.01 7.58 2.24
N SER A 17 -0.96 8.42 1.84
CA SER A 17 -1.25 9.70 2.48
C SER A 17 -2.74 9.98 2.41
N ALA A 18 -3.22 11.05 3.05
CA ALA A 18 -4.58 11.53 2.84
C ALA A 18 -4.60 13.05 2.76
N ILE A 19 -5.45 13.59 1.88
CA ILE A 19 -5.67 15.02 1.78
C ILE A 19 -6.99 15.37 2.46
N ALA A 20 -6.92 16.19 3.50
CA ALA A 20 -8.06 16.77 4.16
C ALA A 20 -8.35 18.15 3.56
N THR A 21 -9.60 18.40 3.17
CA THR A 21 -10.05 19.67 2.58
C THR A 21 -11.26 20.18 3.34
N ILE A 22 -11.26 21.45 3.72
CA ILE A 22 -12.49 22.12 4.19
C ILE A 22 -13.39 22.32 2.96
N VAL A 23 -14.50 21.60 2.89
CA VAL A 23 -15.45 21.66 1.77
C VAL A 23 -16.65 22.55 2.06
N GLN A 24 -16.87 22.91 3.34
CA GLN A 24 -17.92 23.83 3.73
C GLN A 24 -17.55 24.58 5.02
N CYS A 25 -17.88 25.87 5.09
CA CYS A 25 -17.83 26.70 6.29
C CYS A 25 -19.18 27.38 6.53
N VAL A 26 -19.63 27.37 7.79
CA VAL A 26 -20.79 28.14 8.25
C VAL A 26 -20.37 28.98 9.44
N GLY A 27 -20.62 30.28 9.40
CA GLY A 27 -20.18 31.21 10.45
C GLY A 27 -18.67 31.46 10.39
N SER A 28 -18.07 31.81 11.53
CA SER A 28 -16.64 32.13 11.62
C SER A 28 -15.81 30.84 11.73
N SER A 29 -14.81 30.70 10.86
CA SER A 29 -13.87 29.57 10.84
C SER A 29 -12.42 30.05 10.79
N PRO A 30 -11.45 29.29 11.35
CA PRO A 30 -10.03 29.67 11.33
C PRO A 30 -9.42 29.67 9.92
N GLN A 31 -9.96 28.82 9.04
CA GLN A 31 -9.60 28.71 7.63
C GLN A 31 -10.85 28.74 6.76
N LYS A 32 -10.65 29.05 5.48
CA LYS A 32 -11.72 29.15 4.48
C LYS A 32 -11.95 27.80 3.80
N GLU A 33 -13.11 27.68 3.17
CA GLU A 33 -13.38 26.62 2.19
C GLU A 33 -12.24 26.55 1.16
N GLY A 34 -11.85 25.32 0.84
CA GLY A 34 -10.72 25.04 -0.04
C GLY A 34 -9.37 24.91 0.68
N ALA A 35 -9.25 25.27 1.96
CA ALA A 35 -8.03 25.00 2.73
C ALA A 35 -7.74 23.49 2.78
N LYS A 36 -6.46 23.14 2.64
CA LYS A 36 -6.00 21.74 2.56
C LYS A 36 -4.90 21.44 3.56
N MET A 37 -4.91 20.22 4.05
CA MET A 37 -3.86 19.64 4.87
C MET A 37 -3.60 18.22 4.39
N LEU A 38 -2.36 17.94 4.01
CA LEU A 38 -1.89 16.58 3.74
C LEU A 38 -1.50 15.94 5.07
N VAL A 39 -1.95 14.71 5.28
CA VAL A 39 -1.54 13.84 6.39
C VAL A 39 -0.79 12.65 5.81
N ARG A 40 0.44 12.42 6.29
CA ARG A 40 1.27 11.26 5.89
C ARG A 40 0.91 10.03 6.73
N ASP A 41 1.30 8.84 6.27
CA ASP A 41 1.18 7.57 7.00
C ASP A 41 1.81 7.59 8.41
N ASP A 42 2.91 8.33 8.60
CA ASP A 42 3.57 8.57 9.89
C ASP A 42 2.87 9.59 10.79
N GLY A 43 1.78 10.20 10.30
CA GLY A 43 0.98 11.21 11.01
C GLY A 43 1.53 12.63 10.93
N SER A 44 2.70 12.86 10.33
CA SER A 44 3.18 14.21 10.03
C SER A 44 2.30 14.89 8.98
N ILE A 45 2.29 16.22 8.99
CA ILE A 45 1.40 17.01 8.13
C ILE A 45 2.15 17.96 7.20
N LEU A 46 1.45 18.46 6.19
CA LEU A 46 1.83 19.59 5.36
C LEU A 46 0.58 20.43 5.05
N GLY A 47 0.61 21.72 5.39
CA GLY A 47 -0.59 22.57 5.41
C GLY A 47 -1.27 22.56 6.79
N THR A 48 -2.40 23.27 6.90
CA THR A 48 -3.15 23.43 8.16
C THR A 48 -4.63 23.66 7.84
N LEU A 49 -5.51 23.19 8.71
CA LEU A 49 -6.95 23.46 8.65
C LEU A 49 -7.38 24.57 9.64
N GLY A 50 -6.43 25.20 10.31
CA GLY A 50 -6.72 26.21 11.34
C GLY A 50 -6.08 25.97 12.70
N GLY A 51 -5.32 24.88 12.88
CA GLY A 51 -4.73 24.50 14.16
C GLY A 51 -5.74 23.92 15.17
N GLY A 52 -5.24 23.57 16.35
CA GLY A 52 -6.05 23.11 17.48
C GLY A 52 -6.52 21.66 17.40
N CYS A 53 -7.56 21.32 18.17
CA CYS A 53 -8.01 19.93 18.33
C CYS A 53 -8.56 19.30 17.03
N ILE A 54 -8.99 20.10 16.05
CA ILE A 54 -9.49 19.60 14.76
C ILE A 54 -8.40 18.82 14.02
N GLU A 55 -7.17 19.33 14.00
CA GLU A 55 -6.08 18.69 13.26
C GLU A 55 -5.74 17.32 13.83
N ALA A 56 -5.76 17.18 15.16
CA ALA A 56 -5.52 15.89 15.80
C ALA A 56 -6.57 14.84 15.39
N GLU A 57 -7.84 15.21 15.39
CA GLU A 57 -8.93 14.32 14.98
C GLU A 57 -8.87 14.00 13.47
N VAL A 58 -8.58 15.01 12.64
CA VAL A 58 -8.38 14.83 11.20
C VAL A 58 -7.19 13.92 10.90
N ILE A 59 -6.09 13.99 11.66
CA ILE A 59 -4.94 13.09 11.52
C ILE A 59 -5.35 11.64 11.82
N GLN A 60 -6.08 11.39 12.90
CA GLN A 60 -6.55 10.04 13.24
C GLN A 60 -7.50 9.50 12.18
N ALA A 61 -8.47 10.31 11.77
CA ALA A 61 -9.42 9.94 10.73
C ALA A 61 -8.73 9.70 9.38
N SER A 62 -7.72 10.49 9.04
CA SER A 62 -6.91 10.31 7.84
C SER A 62 -6.18 8.97 7.82
N ARG A 63 -5.61 8.56 8.96
CA ARG A 63 -4.97 7.24 9.09
C ARG A 63 -5.97 6.10 8.94
N GLN A 64 -7.20 6.28 9.46
CA GLN A 64 -8.27 5.33 9.26
C GLN A 64 -8.71 5.26 7.79
N ALA A 65 -8.87 6.42 7.12
CA ALA A 65 -9.18 6.51 5.69
C ALA A 65 -8.16 5.76 4.83
N MET A 66 -6.87 5.95 5.13
CA MET A 66 -5.77 5.28 4.43
C MET A 66 -5.83 3.75 4.61
N LYS A 67 -6.21 3.28 5.79
CA LYS A 67 -6.34 1.85 6.09
C LYS A 67 -7.54 1.22 5.39
N ASP A 68 -8.67 1.91 5.41
CA ASP A 68 -9.93 1.40 4.84
C ASP A 68 -9.97 1.54 3.32
N GLY A 69 -9.22 2.50 2.77
CA GLY A 69 -9.21 2.81 1.35
C GLY A 69 -10.40 3.62 0.87
N PHE A 70 -11.21 4.15 1.79
CA PHE A 70 -12.40 4.93 1.48
C PHE A 70 -12.30 6.36 2.02
N PRO A 71 -12.79 7.35 1.26
CA PRO A 71 -12.89 8.72 1.74
C PRO A 71 -13.95 8.83 2.83
N LEU A 72 -13.82 9.85 3.66
CA LEU A 72 -14.78 10.15 4.71
C LEU A 72 -14.96 11.66 4.89
N THR A 73 -16.10 12.05 5.45
CA THR A 73 -16.42 13.46 5.71
C THR A 73 -16.77 13.64 7.17
N ILE A 74 -16.08 14.55 7.86
CA ILE A 74 -16.29 14.82 9.29
C ILE A 74 -16.83 16.24 9.48
N PRO A 75 -17.98 16.41 10.14
CA PRO A 75 -18.44 17.71 10.61
C PRO A 75 -17.76 18.08 11.92
N PHE A 76 -17.29 19.33 12.01
CA PHE A 76 -16.75 19.91 13.24
C PHE A 76 -17.57 21.13 13.66
N GLU A 77 -17.87 21.21 14.95
CA GLU A 77 -18.43 22.40 15.58
C GLU A 77 -17.33 23.13 16.37
N LEU A 78 -17.10 24.39 16.02
CA LEU A 78 -16.07 25.23 16.60
C LEU A 78 -16.51 25.75 17.96
N THR A 79 -16.32 24.89 18.97
CA THR A 79 -16.57 25.16 20.39
C THR A 79 -15.28 25.50 21.15
N GLU A 80 -15.39 26.03 22.38
CA GLU A 80 -14.26 26.46 23.23
C GLU A 80 -13.15 25.42 23.40
N LYS A 81 -13.47 24.12 23.29
CA LYS A 81 -12.52 22.99 23.37
C LYS A 81 -11.48 22.96 22.23
N HIS A 82 -11.64 23.75 21.18
CA HIS A 82 -10.76 23.76 20.00
C HIS A 82 -9.75 24.92 19.97
N GLY A 83 -9.57 25.65 21.08
CA GLY A 83 -8.57 26.71 21.19
C GLY A 83 -9.13 28.10 20.87
N GLY A 84 -10.00 28.57 21.77
CA GLY A 84 -10.08 29.97 22.20
C GLY A 84 -10.10 31.07 21.13
N LEU A 85 -11.26 31.27 20.50
CA LEU A 85 -11.92 32.56 20.28
C LEU A 85 -13.35 32.23 19.80
N VAL A 86 -14.36 32.75 20.49
CA VAL A 86 -15.78 32.42 20.29
C VAL A 86 -16.16 32.69 18.83
N CYS A 87 -16.35 31.64 18.04
CA CYS A 87 -16.68 31.78 16.63
C CYS A 87 -17.89 30.95 16.19
N GLY A 88 -18.35 29.97 16.99
CA GLY A 88 -19.65 29.28 16.82
C GLY A 88 -19.89 28.66 15.44
N GLY A 89 -18.84 28.59 14.62
CA GLY A 89 -18.91 28.16 13.25
C GLY A 89 -18.91 26.65 13.14
N LYS A 90 -19.28 26.16 11.97
CA LYS A 90 -19.21 24.75 11.62
C LYS A 90 -18.34 24.62 10.38
N VAL A 91 -17.51 23.59 10.37
CA VAL A 91 -16.72 23.23 9.17
C VAL A 91 -16.98 21.78 8.82
N LEU A 92 -17.02 21.49 7.53
CA LEU A 92 -17.11 20.14 7.00
C LEU A 92 -15.77 19.81 6.33
N VAL A 93 -15.09 18.78 6.82
CA VAL A 93 -13.79 18.35 6.30
C VAL A 93 -13.99 17.06 5.53
N TYR A 94 -13.67 17.08 4.24
CA TYR A 94 -13.58 15.90 3.40
C TYR A 94 -12.15 15.37 3.42
N ILE A 95 -11.98 14.09 3.70
CA ILE A 95 -10.70 13.40 3.74
C ILE A 95 -10.67 12.37 2.64
N GLU A 96 -9.72 12.51 1.73
CA GLU A 96 -9.52 11.63 0.60
C GLU A 96 -8.18 10.88 0.77
N PRO A 97 -8.20 9.55 0.98
CA PRO A 97 -6.97 8.78 1.03
C PRO A 97 -6.35 8.68 -0.36
N VAL A 98 -5.05 8.89 -0.43
CA VAL A 98 -4.23 8.66 -1.61
C VAL A 98 -3.36 7.44 -1.36
N ILE A 99 -3.79 6.32 -1.91
CA ILE A 99 -3.13 5.02 -1.77
C ILE A 99 -2.31 4.76 -3.04
N PRO A 100 -1.06 4.26 -2.91
CA PRO A 100 -0.28 3.83 -4.06
C PRO A 100 -0.97 2.69 -4.83
N GLU A 101 -0.62 2.53 -6.10
CA GLU A 101 -1.11 1.39 -6.90
C GLU A 101 -0.65 0.08 -6.23
N PRO A 102 -1.55 -0.87 -5.94
CA PRO A 102 -1.15 -2.13 -5.32
C PRO A 102 -0.18 -2.86 -6.24
N HIS A 103 0.89 -3.40 -5.66
CA HIS A 103 1.98 -4.02 -6.41
C HIS A 103 1.94 -5.53 -6.23
N ILE A 104 1.67 -6.29 -7.28
CA ILE A 104 1.80 -7.74 -7.25
C ILE A 104 3.17 -8.15 -7.79
N ILE A 105 3.87 -8.99 -7.04
CA ILE A 105 5.12 -9.61 -7.45
C ILE A 105 4.87 -11.11 -7.59
N ILE A 106 4.95 -11.59 -8.82
CA ILE A 106 4.68 -12.98 -9.19
C ILE A 106 6.02 -13.70 -9.34
N LEU A 107 6.33 -14.60 -8.41
CA LEU A 107 7.52 -15.44 -8.45
C LEU A 107 7.21 -16.69 -9.29
N GLY A 108 7.57 -16.64 -10.57
CA GLY A 108 7.42 -17.68 -11.57
C GLY A 108 6.74 -17.19 -12.84
N ALA A 109 7.43 -17.26 -13.98
CA ALA A 109 6.95 -16.87 -15.30
C ALA A 109 6.33 -18.04 -16.09
N GLY A 110 5.82 -19.06 -15.40
CA GLY A 110 5.11 -20.18 -16.00
C GLY A 110 3.68 -19.83 -16.45
N HIS A 111 2.93 -20.84 -16.90
CA HIS A 111 1.53 -20.67 -17.34
C HIS A 111 0.65 -19.95 -16.32
N VAL A 112 0.79 -20.29 -15.03
CA VAL A 112 0.03 -19.67 -13.95
C VAL A 112 0.43 -18.21 -13.77
N GLY A 113 1.72 -17.90 -13.74
CA GLY A 113 2.20 -16.53 -13.60
C GLY A 113 1.75 -15.63 -14.76
N LYS A 114 1.77 -16.15 -15.99
CA LYS A 114 1.24 -15.45 -17.18
C LYS A 114 -0.26 -15.16 -17.04
N ALA A 115 -1.07 -16.15 -16.68
CA ALA A 115 -2.51 -15.96 -16.51
C ALA A 115 -2.84 -14.99 -15.36
N LEU A 116 -2.10 -15.09 -14.25
CA LEU A 116 -2.25 -14.22 -13.10
C LEU A 116 -1.85 -12.78 -13.43
N SER A 117 -0.79 -12.57 -14.20
CA SER A 117 -0.35 -11.24 -14.64
C SER A 117 -1.46 -10.49 -15.36
N LYS A 118 -2.17 -11.18 -16.26
CA LYS A 118 -3.31 -10.62 -16.98
C LYS A 118 -4.45 -10.18 -16.06
N VAL A 119 -4.85 -11.06 -15.14
CA VAL A 119 -5.95 -10.76 -14.20
C VAL A 119 -5.55 -9.65 -13.24
N ALA A 120 -4.33 -9.68 -12.71
CA ALA A 120 -3.85 -8.67 -11.79
C ALA A 120 -3.74 -7.29 -12.46
N ARG A 121 -3.19 -7.23 -13.69
CA ARG A 121 -3.13 -6.00 -14.46
C ARG A 121 -4.51 -5.41 -14.72
N PHE A 122 -5.48 -6.26 -15.10
CA PHE A 122 -6.86 -5.85 -15.30
C PHE A 122 -7.50 -5.31 -14.01
N SER A 123 -7.15 -5.89 -12.86
CA SER A 123 -7.62 -5.45 -11.54
C SER A 123 -6.92 -4.20 -10.99
N GLY A 124 -6.06 -3.55 -11.78
CA GLY A 124 -5.38 -2.31 -11.39
C GLY A 124 -4.12 -2.51 -10.55
N PHE A 125 -3.51 -3.69 -10.57
CA PHE A 125 -2.19 -3.89 -9.98
C PHE A 125 -1.09 -3.43 -10.94
N ARG A 126 -0.02 -2.88 -10.37
CA ARG A 126 1.30 -2.91 -10.98
C ARG A 126 1.83 -4.34 -10.85
N VAL A 127 2.32 -4.91 -11.94
CA VAL A 127 2.74 -6.32 -12.02
C VAL A 127 4.23 -6.42 -12.28
N THR A 128 4.97 -7.05 -11.36
CA THR A 128 6.34 -7.50 -11.60
C THR A 128 6.38 -9.02 -11.66
N VAL A 129 6.99 -9.58 -12.70
CA VAL A 129 7.20 -11.04 -12.82
C VAL A 129 8.67 -11.36 -12.63
N VAL A 130 8.93 -12.35 -11.78
CA VAL A 130 10.28 -12.82 -11.46
C VAL A 130 10.44 -14.26 -11.92
N ASP A 131 11.51 -14.56 -12.65
CA ASP A 131 11.92 -15.93 -12.98
C ASP A 131 13.42 -15.92 -13.27
N ASP A 132 14.13 -16.97 -12.93
CA ASP A 132 15.56 -17.16 -13.24
C ASP A 132 15.83 -17.41 -14.73
N ARG A 133 14.79 -17.56 -15.55
CA ARG A 133 14.87 -17.81 -16.98
C ARG A 133 14.32 -16.67 -17.81
N GLU A 134 15.22 -15.94 -18.45
CA GLU A 134 14.92 -14.81 -19.32
C GLU A 134 13.92 -15.15 -20.44
N GLN A 135 13.99 -16.36 -21.02
CA GLN A 135 13.08 -16.78 -22.09
C GLN A 135 11.62 -16.91 -21.66
N PHE A 136 11.33 -16.92 -20.34
CA PHE A 136 9.97 -16.91 -19.81
C PHE A 136 9.57 -15.54 -19.26
N ALA A 137 10.47 -14.86 -18.55
CA ALA A 137 10.22 -13.55 -17.95
C ALA A 137 10.56 -12.41 -18.92
N ASN A 138 9.76 -12.26 -19.97
CA ASN A 138 9.91 -11.19 -20.95
C ASN A 138 8.55 -10.73 -21.50
N ARG A 139 8.57 -9.57 -22.17
CA ARG A 139 7.38 -8.89 -22.67
C ARG A 139 6.64 -9.66 -23.77
N ASP A 140 7.35 -10.43 -24.58
CA ASP A 140 6.74 -11.24 -25.64
C ASP A 140 5.92 -12.39 -25.04
N ASN A 141 6.43 -12.99 -23.96
CA ASN A 141 5.72 -14.07 -23.27
C ASN A 141 4.63 -13.55 -22.31
N ILE A 142 4.85 -12.45 -21.59
CA ILE A 142 3.92 -11.92 -20.58
C ILE A 142 3.69 -10.41 -20.82
N PRO A 143 2.90 -10.03 -21.83
CA PRO A 143 2.72 -8.63 -22.22
C PRO A 143 2.01 -7.77 -21.16
N ASP A 144 1.28 -8.40 -20.23
CA ASP A 144 0.53 -7.72 -19.17
C ASP A 144 1.39 -7.32 -17.96
N ALA A 145 2.65 -7.77 -17.89
CA ALA A 145 3.57 -7.39 -16.82
C ALA A 145 4.17 -5.99 -17.08
N ASN A 146 4.24 -5.17 -16.02
CA ASN A 146 4.90 -3.87 -16.08
C ASN A 146 6.42 -4.04 -16.13
N GLU A 147 6.94 -4.94 -15.29
CA GLU A 147 8.37 -5.12 -15.03
C GLU A 147 8.73 -6.61 -14.96
N PHE A 148 10.00 -6.92 -15.23
CA PHE A 148 10.57 -8.25 -15.13
C PHE A 148 11.84 -8.21 -14.30
N ALA A 149 12.05 -9.22 -13.46
CA ALA A 149 13.32 -9.44 -12.78
C ALA A 149 13.84 -10.85 -13.11
N ILE A 150 15.02 -10.91 -13.72
CA ILE A 150 15.70 -12.16 -14.05
C ILE A 150 16.70 -12.46 -12.94
N THR A 151 16.27 -13.19 -11.92
CA THR A 151 17.05 -13.44 -10.72
C THR A 151 16.58 -14.72 -10.03
N ASP A 152 17.43 -15.28 -9.17
CA ASP A 152 17.01 -16.37 -8.28
C ASP A 152 15.98 -15.89 -7.25
N PHE A 153 15.25 -16.85 -6.68
CA PHE A 153 14.17 -16.57 -5.73
C PHE A 153 14.65 -16.36 -4.29
N GLU A 154 15.89 -16.69 -3.96
CA GLU A 154 16.44 -16.55 -2.60
C GLU A 154 16.80 -15.08 -2.32
N SER A 155 17.38 -14.41 -3.31
CA SER A 155 17.89 -13.03 -3.21
C SER A 155 17.01 -11.97 -3.90
N VAL A 156 15.88 -12.38 -4.49
CA VAL A 156 15.00 -11.51 -5.31
C VAL A 156 14.70 -10.14 -4.68
N PHE A 157 14.38 -10.11 -3.38
CA PHE A 157 13.94 -8.89 -2.70
C PHE A 157 15.08 -7.93 -2.32
N SER A 158 16.33 -8.28 -2.64
CA SER A 158 17.43 -7.30 -2.63
C SER A 158 17.32 -6.29 -3.78
N ASN A 159 16.69 -6.69 -4.89
CA ASN A 159 16.58 -5.87 -6.11
C ASN A 159 15.13 -5.52 -6.48
N VAL A 160 14.16 -6.26 -5.94
CA VAL A 160 12.72 -5.97 -6.12
C VAL A 160 12.18 -5.44 -4.79
N PRO A 161 11.95 -4.12 -4.67
CA PRO A 161 11.42 -3.53 -3.44
C PRO A 161 10.06 -4.12 -3.09
N VAL A 162 9.85 -4.36 -1.79
CA VAL A 162 8.59 -4.85 -1.23
C VAL A 162 8.21 -3.94 -0.06
N ASP A 163 6.99 -3.42 -0.11
CA ASP A 163 6.40 -2.57 0.92
C ASP A 163 5.08 -3.18 1.44
N THR A 164 4.39 -2.45 2.31
CA THR A 164 3.11 -2.86 2.90
C THR A 164 1.93 -2.79 1.91
N ASN A 165 2.15 -2.38 0.66
CA ASN A 165 1.15 -2.43 -0.42
C ASN A 165 1.50 -3.49 -1.47
N SER A 166 2.46 -4.36 -1.14
CA SER A 166 2.97 -5.41 -2.00
C SER A 166 2.31 -6.76 -1.72
N TYR A 167 1.96 -7.47 -2.78
CA TYR A 167 1.30 -8.77 -2.78
C TYR A 167 2.19 -9.80 -3.48
N LEU A 168 2.69 -10.77 -2.73
CA LEU A 168 3.60 -11.79 -3.24
C LEU A 168 2.82 -13.04 -3.61
N VAL A 169 2.97 -13.51 -4.86
CA VAL A 169 2.41 -14.79 -5.30
C VAL A 169 3.50 -15.71 -5.80
N ILE A 170 3.69 -16.82 -5.10
CA ILE A 170 4.71 -17.83 -5.36
C ILE A 170 4.09 -18.92 -6.24
N ALA A 171 4.49 -18.96 -7.51
CA ALA A 171 4.02 -19.90 -8.52
C ALA A 171 5.21 -20.47 -9.31
N THR A 172 6.26 -20.88 -8.60
CA THR A 172 7.50 -21.37 -9.19
C THR A 172 7.35 -22.78 -9.78
N ARG A 173 8.42 -23.31 -10.36
CA ARG A 173 8.45 -24.59 -11.07
C ARG A 173 8.68 -25.83 -10.20
N GLY A 174 8.79 -25.73 -8.88
CA GLY A 174 9.07 -26.90 -8.05
C GLY A 174 9.34 -26.64 -6.58
N HIS A 175 9.49 -27.72 -5.82
CA HIS A 175 9.53 -27.71 -4.36
C HIS A 175 10.67 -26.90 -3.73
N ASN A 176 11.89 -26.94 -4.30
CA ASN A 176 13.03 -26.22 -3.74
C ASN A 176 12.89 -24.71 -3.95
N HIS A 177 12.59 -24.29 -5.18
CA HIS A 177 12.36 -22.88 -5.50
C HIS A 177 11.18 -22.27 -4.73
N ASP A 178 10.12 -23.04 -4.48
CA ASP A 178 9.01 -22.58 -3.63
C ASP A 178 9.44 -22.30 -2.19
N LEU A 179 10.35 -23.12 -1.63
CA LEU A 179 10.84 -22.93 -0.27
C LEU A 179 11.74 -21.69 -0.18
N ASP A 180 12.66 -21.52 -1.13
CA ASP A 180 13.57 -20.37 -1.16
C ASP A 180 12.79 -19.07 -1.33
N ALA A 181 11.86 -19.04 -2.30
CA ALA A 181 10.93 -17.93 -2.51
C ALA A 181 10.12 -17.61 -1.25
N LEU A 182 9.59 -18.63 -0.57
CA LEU A 182 8.78 -18.44 0.62
C LEU A 182 9.59 -17.91 1.80
N LYS A 183 10.82 -18.39 2.01
CA LYS A 183 11.74 -17.87 3.03
C LYS A 183 12.09 -16.40 2.77
N ALA A 184 12.37 -16.06 1.53
CA ALA A 184 12.64 -14.68 1.13
C ALA A 184 11.40 -13.80 1.40
N ALA A 185 10.21 -14.27 0.98
CA ALA A 185 8.96 -13.54 1.13
C ALA A 185 8.59 -13.27 2.59
N LEU A 186 8.74 -14.28 3.47
CA LEU A 186 8.41 -14.18 4.90
C LEU A 186 9.27 -13.18 5.68
N ARG A 187 10.36 -12.68 5.10
CA ARG A 187 11.23 -11.65 5.70
C ARG A 187 10.87 -10.23 5.24
N THR A 188 9.87 -10.09 4.37
CA THR A 188 9.42 -8.80 3.84
C THR A 188 8.25 -8.23 4.65
N GLY A 189 7.91 -6.96 4.39
CA GLY A 189 6.72 -6.32 4.91
C GLY A 189 5.47 -6.48 4.03
N ALA A 190 5.44 -7.47 3.13
CA ALA A 190 4.33 -7.67 2.19
C ALA A 190 2.99 -7.86 2.93
N GLU A 191 1.94 -7.23 2.40
CA GLU A 191 0.57 -7.36 2.92
C GLU A 191 0.02 -8.78 2.74
N TYR A 192 0.45 -9.45 1.67
CA TYR A 192 -0.01 -10.78 1.33
C TYR A 192 1.11 -11.66 0.79
N ILE A 193 1.15 -12.91 1.23
CA ILE A 193 2.04 -13.95 0.70
C ILE A 193 1.20 -15.18 0.38
N GLY A 194 1.02 -15.46 -0.91
CA GLY A 194 0.32 -16.63 -1.42
C GLY A 194 1.28 -17.63 -2.05
N LEU A 195 1.20 -18.90 -1.67
CA LEU A 195 1.95 -19.98 -2.30
C LEU A 195 1.01 -20.94 -3.05
N LEU A 196 1.25 -21.12 -4.34
CA LEU A 196 0.57 -22.11 -5.15
C LEU A 196 1.06 -23.53 -4.81
N GLY A 197 0.16 -24.35 -4.26
CA GLY A 197 0.53 -25.71 -3.91
C GLY A 197 -0.63 -26.57 -3.42
N SER A 198 -0.43 -27.89 -3.50
CA SER A 198 -1.35 -28.86 -2.90
C SER A 198 -1.27 -28.84 -1.37
N LYS A 199 -2.29 -29.39 -0.70
CA LYS A 199 -2.28 -29.60 0.76
C LYS A 199 -1.03 -30.35 1.25
N ARG A 200 -0.57 -31.34 0.46
CA ARG A 200 0.66 -32.10 0.75
C ARG A 200 1.91 -31.22 0.66
N LYS A 201 2.02 -30.38 -0.37
CA LYS A 201 3.15 -29.43 -0.51
C LYS A 201 3.20 -28.47 0.68
N LYS A 202 2.05 -27.91 1.06
CA LYS A 202 1.92 -27.04 2.24
C LYS A 202 2.46 -27.73 3.50
N ALA A 203 2.02 -28.96 3.79
CA ALA A 203 2.44 -29.68 5.00
C ALA A 203 3.96 -29.89 5.06
N LEU A 204 4.60 -30.21 3.94
CA LEU A 204 6.06 -30.39 3.86
C LEU A 204 6.80 -29.07 4.12
N LEU A 205 6.40 -27.99 3.44
CA LEU A 205 7.07 -26.69 3.57
C LEU A 205 6.93 -26.12 4.98
N PHE A 206 5.74 -26.23 5.59
CA PHE A 206 5.53 -25.79 6.97
C PHE A 206 6.38 -26.57 7.97
N LYS A 207 6.56 -27.89 7.75
CA LYS A 207 7.45 -28.70 8.58
C LYS A 207 8.89 -28.21 8.46
N THR A 208 9.37 -27.94 7.25
CA THR A 208 10.71 -27.43 7.01
C THR A 208 10.91 -26.05 7.64
N LEU A 209 10.01 -25.10 7.40
CA LEU A 209 10.07 -23.75 7.98
C LEU A 209 10.10 -23.77 9.51
N LYS A 210 9.27 -24.61 10.14
CA LYS A 210 9.28 -24.78 11.60
C LYS A 210 10.62 -25.34 12.09
N GLY A 211 11.21 -26.29 11.36
CA GLY A 211 12.54 -26.84 11.66
C GLY A 211 13.66 -25.80 11.56
N GLU A 212 13.46 -24.75 10.76
CA GLU A 212 14.40 -23.64 10.57
C GLU A 212 14.10 -22.42 11.45
N GLY A 213 13.14 -22.52 12.38
CA GLY A 213 12.87 -21.49 13.39
C GLY A 213 11.88 -20.40 12.98
N PHE A 214 11.16 -20.55 11.86
CA PHE A 214 10.06 -19.64 11.52
C PHE A 214 8.87 -19.84 12.48
N SER A 215 8.33 -18.74 13.00
CA SER A 215 7.19 -18.76 13.92
C SER A 215 5.85 -18.94 13.20
N GLN A 216 4.92 -19.63 13.84
CA GLN A 216 3.48 -19.52 13.52
C GLN A 216 2.91 -18.43 14.42
N THR A 217 2.74 -17.23 13.88
CA THR A 217 1.90 -16.19 14.47
C THR A 217 0.48 -16.30 13.94
#